data_AF-A0A7Y5DJC1-F1
#
_entry.id   AF-A0A7Y5DJC1-F1
#
_cell.length_a   1.000
_cell.length_b   1.000
_cell.length_c   1.000
_cell.angle_alpha   90.00
_cell.angle_beta   90.00
_cell.angle_gamma   90.00
#
_symmetry.space_group_name_H-M   'P 1'
#
loop_
_entity.id
_entity.type
_entity.pdbx_description
1 polymer ?
#
loop_
_entity_poly.entity_id
_entity_poly.type
_entity_poly.pdbx_seq_one_letter_code
_entity_poly.pdbx_strand_id
1 'polypeptide(L)' 'MTTTEKLYKTVQDMPEPILAELLDFAEFLRTKMLDKKSHSSNELLIDLKGGLENSTTFAGDPLVIQKRLRDEWS' A
#
# COMPACT_ATOMS: atom_id res chain seq x y z
N MET A 1 15.76 -20.61 -24.96
CA MET A 1 14.55 -21.08 -24.27
C MET A 1 14.19 -20.10 -23.17
N THR A 2 13.05 -19.44 -23.27
CA THR A 2 12.61 -18.38 -22.35
C THR A 2 11.96 -18.96 -21.09
N THR A 3 11.81 -18.14 -20.04
CA THR A 3 11.13 -18.54 -18.80
C THR A 3 9.66 -18.90 -19.05
N THR A 4 8.99 -18.18 -19.95
CA THR A 4 7.61 -18.45 -20.38
C THR A 4 7.49 -19.79 -21.10
N GLU A 5 8.41 -20.12 -21.99
CA GLU A 5 8.43 -21.41 -22.69
C GLU A 5 8.65 -22.60 -21.74
N LYS A 6 9.48 -22.42 -20.70
CA LYS A 6 9.68 -23.44 -19.67
C LYS A 6 8.40 -23.67 -18.87
N LEU A 7 7.76 -22.60 -18.40
CA LEU A 7 6.49 -22.69 -17.68
C LEU A 7 5.40 -23.34 -18.53
N TYR A 8 5.28 -22.94 -19.79
CA TYR A 8 4.29 -23.52 -20.70
C TYR A 8 4.44 -25.04 -20.84
N LYS A 9 5.68 -25.52 -21.04
CA LYS A 9 5.94 -26.97 -21.10
C LYS A 9 5.66 -27.69 -19.78
N THR A 10 6.00 -27.07 -18.65
CA THR A 10 5.78 -27.67 -17.33
C THR A 10 4.29 -27.78 -17.00
N VAL A 11 3.48 -26.81 -17.42
CA VAL A 11 2.04 -26.76 -17.16
C VAL A 11 1.26 -27.67 -18.11
N GLN A 12 1.78 -27.92 -19.31
CA GLN A 12 1.10 -28.72 -20.35
C GLN A 12 0.76 -30.16 -19.92
N ASP A 13 1.56 -30.78 -19.05
CA ASP A 13 1.37 -32.17 -18.61
C ASP A 13 0.70 -32.28 -17.22
N MET A 14 0.19 -31.17 -16.67
CA MET A 14 -0.45 -31.17 -15.34
C MET A 14 -1.93 -31.58 -15.38
N PRO A 15 -2.42 -32.27 -14.32
CA PRO A 15 -3.85 -32.48 -14.09
C PRO A 15 -4.66 -31.18 -14.00
N GLU A 16 -5.89 -31.20 -14.50
CA GLU A 16 -6.82 -30.06 -14.49
C GLU A 16 -7.00 -29.38 -13.11
N PRO A 17 -7.10 -30.11 -11.98
CA PRO A 17 -7.22 -29.46 -10.67
C PRO A 17 -6.02 -28.58 -10.32
N ILE A 18 -4.82 -29.01 -10.72
CA ILE A 18 -3.57 -28.28 -10.44
C ILE A 18 -3.46 -27.05 -11.36
N LEU A 19 -3.97 -27.15 -12.60
CA LEU A 19 -4.06 -26.00 -13.50
C LEU A 19 -4.94 -24.89 -12.93
N ALA A 20 -6.08 -25.26 -12.33
CA ALA A 20 -6.98 -24.31 -11.68
C ALA A 20 -6.27 -23.61 -10.50
N GLU A 21 -5.62 -24.36 -9.62
CA GLU A 21 -4.86 -23.79 -8.49
C GLU A 21 -3.73 -22.84 -8.94
N LEU A 22 -3.03 -23.20 -10.02
CA LEU A 22 -1.99 -22.34 -10.59
C LEU A 22 -2.56 -21.02 -11.12
N LEU A 23 -3.74 -21.08 -11.76
CA LEU A 23 -4.43 -19.90 -12.27
C LEU A 23 -4.86 -18.97 -11.13
N ASP A 24 -5.45 -19.53 -10.08
CA ASP A 24 -5.84 -18.80 -8.87
C ASP A 24 -4.62 -18.14 -8.21
N PHE A 25 -3.49 -18.86 -8.14
CA PHE A 25 -2.25 -18.31 -7.61
C PHE A 25 -1.68 -17.17 -8.47
N ALA A 26 -1.75 -17.30 -9.80
CA ALA A 26 -1.30 -16.24 -10.71
C ALA A 26 -2.16 -14.97 -10.56
N GLU A 27 -3.48 -15.14 -10.39
CA GLU A 27 -4.38 -14.02 -10.11
C GLU A 27 -4.08 -13.38 -8.75
N PHE A 28 -3.85 -14.17 -7.71
CA PHE A 28 -3.43 -13.68 -6.40
C PHE A 28 -2.15 -12.83 -6.50
N LEU A 29 -1.12 -13.30 -7.21
CA LEU A 29 0.12 -12.54 -7.41
C LEU A 29 -0.13 -11.22 -8.13
N ARG A 30 -0.98 -11.22 -9.17
CA ARG A 30 -1.35 -10.01 -9.91
C ARG A 30 -2.00 -8.99 -8.97
N THR A 31 -2.98 -9.41 -8.18
CA THR A 31 -3.68 -8.56 -7.22
C THR A 31 -2.69 -7.98 -6.20
N LYS A 32 -1.84 -8.81 -5.61
CA LYS A 32 -0.82 -8.37 -4.65
C LYS A 32 0.16 -7.35 -5.22
N MET A 33 0.54 -7.48 -6.50
CA MET A 33 1.40 -6.51 -7.16
C MET A 33 0.70 -5.17 -7.41
N LEU A 34 -0.60 -5.20 -7.74
CA LEU A 34 -1.42 -4.00 -7.89
C LEU A 34 -1.58 -3.27 -6.55
N ASP A 35 -1.83 -4.00 -5.46
CA ASP A 35 -1.96 -3.44 -4.11
C ASP A 35 -0.65 -2.79 -3.65
N LYS A 36 0.50 -3.42 -3.94
CA LYS A 36 1.82 -2.86 -3.61
C LYS A 36 2.07 -1.52 -4.31
N LYS A 37 1.54 -1.33 -5.52
CA LYS A 37 1.62 -0.07 -6.27
C LYS A 37 0.66 1.00 -5.74
N SER A 38 -0.45 0.59 -5.13
CA SER A 38 -1.47 1.47 -4.54
C SER A 38 -1.05 2.02 -3.17
N HIS A 39 -0.27 1.27 -2.39
CA HIS A 39 0.06 1.61 -1.00
C HIS A 39 1.48 2.13 -0.76
N SER A 40 2.30 2.24 -1.81
CA SER A 40 3.57 2.95 -1.68
C SER A 40 3.33 4.46 -1.84
N SER A 41 2.87 5.13 -0.78
CA SER A 41 3.32 6.51 -0.60
C SER A 41 4.85 6.42 -0.53
N ASN A 42 5.55 6.97 -1.52
CA ASN A 42 7.02 7.03 -1.52
C ASN A 42 7.57 7.86 -0.35
N GLU A 43 6.70 8.45 0.45
CA GLU A 43 7.00 9.21 1.66
C GLU A 43 7.47 8.25 2.76
N LEU A 44 8.69 8.50 3.23
CA LEU A 44 9.23 7.85 4.40
C LEU A 44 8.58 8.46 5.66
N LEU A 45 8.55 7.71 6.76
CA LEU A 45 8.05 8.23 8.04
C LEU A 45 8.81 9.48 8.51
N ILE A 46 10.08 9.63 8.11
CA ILE A 46 10.86 10.83 8.42
C ILE A 46 10.38 12.06 7.64
N ASP A 47 9.77 11.86 6.47
CA ASP A 47 9.22 12.94 5.64
C ASP A 47 7.90 13.47 6.24
N LEU A 48 7.23 12.68 7.09
CA LEU A 48 6.04 13.07 7.84
C LEU A 48 6.38 13.81 9.16
N LYS A 49 7.66 14.01 9.48
CA LYS A 49 8.08 14.69 10.71
C LYS A 49 8.03 16.22 10.52
N GLY A 50 7.16 16.88 11.28
CA GLY A 50 6.99 18.34 11.23
C GLY A 50 5.82 18.74 10.34
N GLY A 51 5.73 20.02 9.96
CA GLY A 51 4.69 20.53 9.06
C GLY A 51 3.33 20.75 9.71
N LEU A 52 3.09 20.27 10.94
CA LEU A 52 1.89 20.60 11.70
C LEU A 52 1.79 22.11 11.94
N GLU A 53 2.92 22.80 12.12
CA GLU A 53 3.00 24.26 12.22
C GLU A 53 2.46 25.00 10.97
N ASN A 54 2.38 24.32 9.83
CA ASN A 54 1.79 24.86 8.59
C ASN A 54 0.34 24.39 8.37
N SER A 55 -0.17 23.49 9.23
CA SER A 55 -1.54 23.00 9.14
C SER A 55 -2.54 24.04 9.62
N THR A 56 -3.78 23.97 9.15
CA THR A 56 -4.86 24.86 9.62
C THR A 56 -5.09 24.76 11.13
N THR A 57 -4.87 23.58 11.72
CA THR A 57 -5.15 23.31 13.13
C THR A 57 -4.01 23.74 14.05
N PHE A 58 -2.76 23.47 13.68
CA PHE A 58 -1.60 23.71 14.55
C PHE A 58 -0.71 24.87 14.08
N ALA A 59 -1.16 25.66 13.10
CA ALA A 59 -0.53 26.93 12.76
C ALA A 59 -0.90 28.02 13.77
N GLY A 60 0.12 28.69 14.32
CA GLY A 60 -0.03 29.83 15.21
C GLY A 60 0.65 29.64 16.57
N ASP A 61 0.33 30.53 17.50
CA ASP A 61 0.92 30.53 18.84
C ASP A 61 0.48 29.29 19.65
N PRO A 62 1.41 28.55 20.29
CA PRO A 62 1.08 27.34 21.04
C PRO A 62 0.05 27.54 22.14
N LEU A 63 0.06 28.67 22.85
CA LEU A 63 -0.90 28.92 23.94
C LEU A 63 -2.31 29.17 23.40
N VAL A 64 -2.40 29.83 22.25
CA VAL A 64 -3.68 30.04 21.54
C VAL A 64 -4.24 28.71 21.04
N ILE A 65 -3.41 27.85 20.45
CA ILE A 65 -3.83 26.52 19.99
C ILE A 65 -4.32 25.67 21.17
N GLN A 66 -3.58 25.64 22.27
CA GLN A 66 -3.95 24.89 23.47
C GLN A 66 -5.26 25.38 24.09
N LYS A 67 -5.48 26.70 24.11
CA LYS A 67 -6.74 27.27 24.59
C LYS A 67 -7.91 26.84 23.70
N ARG A 68 -7.78 26.98 22.38
CA ARG A 68 -8.83 26.59 21.42
C ARG A 68 -9.23 25.12 21.57
N LEU A 69 -8.24 24.22 21.64
CA LEU A 69 -8.50 22.78 21.81
C LEU A 69 -9.19 22.46 23.13
N ARG A 70 -8.91 23.20 24.21
CA ARG A 70 -9.59 23.05 25.51
C ARG A 70 -11.04 23.53 25.45
N ASP A 71 -11.26 24.67 24.79
CA ASP A 71 -12.58 25.29 24.66
C ASP A 71 -13.49 24.46 23.73
N GLU A 72 -12.95 23.74 22.74
CA GLU A 72 -13.70 22.82 21.85
C GLU A 72 -14.30 21.59 22.56
N TRP A 73 -13.79 21.23 23.74
CA TRP A 73 -14.25 20.07 24.51
C TRP A 73 -15.21 20.44 25.66
N SER A 74 -15.54 21.72 25.79
CA SER A 74 -16.46 22.27 26.81
C SER A 74 -17.84 22.53 26.23
#